data_AF-E1RET4-F1
#
_entry.id   AF-E1RET4-F1
#
_cell.length_a   1.000
_cell.length_b   1.000
_cell.length_c   1.000
_cell.angle_alpha   90.00
_cell.angle_beta   90.00
_cell.angle_gamma   90.00
#
_symmetry.space_group_name_H-M   'P 1'
#
loop_
_entity.id
_entity.type
_entity.pdbx_description
1 polymer ?
#
loop_
_entity_poly.entity_id
_entity_poly.type
_entity_poly.pdbx_seq_one_letter_code
_entity_poly.pdbx_strand_id
1 'polypeptide(L)'
;MDIQSYIVQGTDYLLDLPVKVQSGDLFAIMVALIIIYCIVVLLKKFTRLVAPGAKKIFIFLIIVIAAYIFFQSFLLRILTEGLTLDNIIFGFGGLICGILAVAIALHGAVKSYRKGKEEKLQQAAPETAPQAPASYPPPYPSPGEFNGNVTNGYSQQTRSAETQQSVIPFLNLTKDNSVGMVIIYLIIAEFGIFSSKTIAAVSSEMGFYFFIIFMAAGFIFIKLTYHDYLKGLRHFAVVTLLGFILSIILGHFWGGVPLDTLLSMDYFGSDALVALITGIALSLFMSSKG
;
A
#
# COMPACT_ATOMS: atom_id res chain seq x y z
N MET A 1 53.31 -8.20 -0.62
CA MET A 1 52.28 -7.81 -1.59
C MET A 1 51.05 -7.45 -0.78
N ASP A 2 50.71 -6.16 -0.74
CA ASP A 2 49.73 -5.61 0.20
C ASP A 2 48.30 -5.80 -0.28
N ILE A 3 47.39 -6.16 0.63
CA ILE A 3 45.96 -6.36 0.36
C ILE A 3 45.31 -5.12 -0.28
N GLN A 4 45.83 -3.93 0.04
CA GLN A 4 45.43 -2.65 -0.56
C GLN A 4 45.64 -2.62 -2.09
N SER A 5 46.73 -3.20 -2.61
CA SER A 5 46.98 -3.19 -4.06
C SER A 5 46.00 -4.06 -4.82
N TYR A 6 45.56 -5.19 -4.24
CA TYR A 6 44.56 -6.06 -4.85
C TYR A 6 43.15 -5.45 -4.87
N ILE A 7 42.79 -4.66 -3.86
CA ILE A 7 41.49 -3.98 -3.81
C ILE A 7 41.41 -2.90 -4.89
N VAL A 8 42.45 -2.07 -5.02
CA VAL A 8 42.52 -1.00 -6.05
C VAL A 8 42.50 -1.60 -7.46
N GLN A 9 43.28 -2.65 -7.69
CA GLN A 9 43.33 -3.31 -9.00
C GLN A 9 42.00 -4.01 -9.36
N GLY A 10 41.26 -4.48 -8.36
CA GLY A 10 39.93 -5.06 -8.53
C GLY A 10 38.85 -4.02 -8.84
N THR A 11 38.90 -2.84 -8.21
CA THR A 11 37.94 -1.76 -8.49
C THR A 11 38.09 -1.20 -9.91
N ASP A 12 39.34 -1.03 -10.37
CA ASP A 12 39.63 -0.56 -11.72
C ASP A 12 39.13 -1.56 -12.76
N TYR A 13 39.31 -2.86 -12.50
CA TYR A 13 38.81 -3.92 -13.37
C TYR A 13 37.28 -3.96 -13.46
N LEU A 14 36.57 -3.70 -12.36
CA LEU A 14 35.10 -3.65 -12.34
C LEU A 14 34.54 -2.42 -13.07
N LEU A 15 35.25 -1.29 -13.05
CA LEU A 15 34.85 -0.08 -13.77
C LEU A 15 35.03 -0.23 -15.29
N ASP A 16 36.08 -0.94 -15.72
CA ASP A 16 36.35 -1.23 -17.14
C ASP A 16 35.55 -2.42 -17.68
N LEU A 17 34.80 -3.12 -16.83
CA LEU A 17 34.03 -4.31 -17.19
C LEU A 17 33.07 -4.09 -18.39
N PRO A 18 32.32 -2.97 -18.50
CA PRO A 18 31.44 -2.73 -19.64
C PRO A 18 32.19 -2.67 -20.97
N VAL A 19 33.38 -2.05 -20.98
CA VAL A 19 34.23 -1.92 -22.16
C VAL A 19 34.80 -3.28 -22.58
N LYS A 20 35.22 -4.11 -21.60
CA LYS A 20 35.75 -5.46 -21.85
C LYS A 20 34.69 -6.46 -22.31
N VAL A 21 33.45 -6.31 -21.83
CA VAL A 21 32.31 -7.08 -22.32
C VAL A 21 31.99 -6.72 -23.77
N GLN A 22 32.03 -5.42 -24.12
CA GLN A 22 31.82 -4.96 -25.50
C GLN A 22 32.92 -5.42 -26.46
N SER A 23 34.16 -5.56 -25.99
CA SER A 23 35.26 -6.11 -26.79
C SER A 23 35.21 -7.63 -26.95
N GLY A 24 34.20 -8.33 -26.40
CA GLY A 24 34.03 -9.77 -26.55
C GLY A 24 34.97 -10.61 -25.68
N ASP A 25 35.53 -10.05 -24.61
CA ASP A 25 36.36 -10.80 -23.66
C ASP A 25 35.48 -11.80 -22.90
N LEU A 26 35.71 -13.09 -23.15
CA LEU A 26 34.96 -14.20 -22.55
C LEU A 26 34.99 -14.18 -21.02
N PHE A 27 36.13 -13.78 -20.44
CA PHE A 27 36.28 -13.72 -18.99
C PHE A 27 35.49 -12.54 -18.40
N ALA A 28 35.51 -11.38 -19.04
CA ALA A 28 34.70 -10.23 -18.63
C ALA A 28 33.19 -10.52 -18.74
N ILE A 29 32.76 -11.22 -19.79
CA ILE A 29 31.37 -11.67 -19.96
C ILE A 29 30.95 -12.63 -18.83
N MET A 30 31.79 -13.61 -18.48
CA MET A 30 31.54 -14.52 -17.37
C MET A 30 31.41 -13.78 -16.03
N VAL A 31 32.33 -12.85 -15.74
CA VAL A 31 32.29 -12.04 -14.53
C VAL A 31 31.04 -11.16 -14.49
N ALA A 32 30.65 -10.53 -15.60
CA ALA A 32 29.43 -9.74 -15.71
C ALA A 32 28.17 -10.58 -15.43
N LEU A 33 28.08 -11.79 -15.99
CA LEU A 33 26.96 -12.70 -15.75
C LEU A 33 26.87 -13.14 -14.28
N ILE A 34 28.01 -13.41 -13.64
CA ILE A 34 28.06 -13.74 -12.20
C ILE A 34 27.57 -12.55 -11.37
N ILE A 35 28.01 -11.33 -11.68
CA ILE A 35 27.58 -10.11 -10.98
C ILE A 35 26.08 -9.89 -11.16
N ILE A 36 25.56 -10.00 -12.39
CA ILE A 36 24.12 -9.89 -12.68
C ILE A 36 23.33 -10.93 -11.90
N TYR A 37 23.78 -12.19 -11.89
CA TYR A 37 23.15 -13.26 -11.11
C TYR A 37 23.15 -12.94 -9.61
N CYS A 38 24.28 -12.46 -9.08
CA CYS A 38 24.40 -12.05 -7.68
C CYS A 38 23.43 -10.91 -7.34
N ILE A 39 23.30 -9.91 -8.22
CA ILE A 39 22.35 -8.81 -8.09
C ILE A 39 20.91 -9.36 -8.07
N VAL A 40 20.55 -10.25 -8.99
CA VAL A 40 19.20 -10.85 -9.05
C VAL A 40 18.89 -11.65 -7.78
N VAL A 41 19.85 -12.43 -7.27
CA VAL A 41 19.70 -13.19 -6.02
C VAL A 41 19.59 -12.26 -4.81
N LEU A 42 20.40 -11.20 -4.74
CA LEU A 42 20.33 -10.17 -3.71
C LEU A 42 18.98 -9.46 -3.75
N LEU A 43 18.49 -9.07 -4.93
CA LEU A 43 17.17 -8.47 -5.12
C LEU A 43 16.07 -9.43 -4.65
N LYS A 44 16.14 -10.72 -4.98
CA LYS A 44 15.16 -11.72 -4.54
C LYS A 44 15.15 -11.89 -3.01
N LYS A 45 16.33 -11.97 -2.40
CA LYS A 45 16.48 -12.14 -0.94
C LYS A 45 16.08 -10.88 -0.18
N PHE A 46 16.46 -9.70 -0.69
CA PHE A 46 16.04 -8.40 -0.18
C PHE A 46 14.52 -8.26 -0.27
N THR A 47 13.93 -8.56 -1.43
CA THR A 47 12.47 -8.55 -1.62
C THR A 47 11.75 -9.47 -0.62
N ARG A 48 12.27 -10.66 -0.33
CA ARG A 48 11.68 -11.58 0.67
C ARG A 48 11.78 -11.05 2.11
N LEU A 49 12.87 -10.38 2.46
CA LEU A 49 13.09 -9.79 3.80
C LEU A 49 12.26 -8.51 4.01
N VAL A 50 12.12 -7.74 2.94
CA VAL A 50 11.49 -6.40 2.89
C VAL A 50 9.97 -6.53 2.70
N ALA A 51 9.48 -7.55 1.99
CA ALA A 51 8.06 -7.67 1.63
C ALA A 51 7.05 -7.57 2.80
N PRO A 52 7.23 -8.23 3.96
CA PRO A 52 6.21 -8.18 5.01
C PRO A 52 6.29 -6.93 5.89
N GLY A 53 7.49 -6.44 6.19
CA GLY A 53 7.71 -5.28 7.08
C GLY A 53 7.81 -3.95 6.34
N ALA A 54 8.53 -3.93 5.22
CA ALA A 54 8.81 -2.70 4.50
C ALA A 54 7.57 -2.16 3.81
N LYS A 55 6.59 -2.97 3.38
CA LYS A 55 5.36 -2.41 2.79
C LYS A 55 4.70 -1.41 3.74
N LYS A 56 4.54 -1.76 5.02
CA LYS A 56 3.92 -0.88 6.02
C LYS A 56 4.83 0.29 6.42
N ILE A 57 6.14 0.05 6.50
CA ILE A 57 7.13 1.11 6.80
C ILE A 57 7.23 2.12 5.64
N PHE A 58 7.30 1.68 4.39
CA PHE A 58 7.29 2.53 3.21
C PHE A 58 5.99 3.31 3.10
N ILE A 59 4.82 2.70 3.38
CA ILE A 59 3.54 3.42 3.41
C ILE A 59 3.57 4.50 4.49
N PHE A 60 4.00 4.16 5.71
CA PHE A 60 4.13 5.13 6.78
C PHE A 60 5.09 6.27 6.38
N LEU A 61 6.23 5.94 5.78
CA LEU A 61 7.22 6.90 5.31
C LEU A 61 6.62 7.83 4.23
N ILE A 62 5.91 7.27 3.24
CA ILE A 62 5.25 8.04 2.18
C ILE A 62 4.20 8.97 2.78
N ILE A 63 3.37 8.50 3.72
CA ILE A 63 2.35 9.32 4.38
C ILE A 63 3.01 10.45 5.19
N VAL A 64 4.07 10.15 5.93
CA VAL A 64 4.81 11.16 6.72
C VAL A 64 5.47 12.19 5.80
N ILE A 65 6.11 11.77 4.72
CA ILE A 65 6.73 12.67 3.74
C ILE A 65 5.66 13.53 3.06
N ALA A 66 4.54 12.94 2.62
CA ALA A 66 3.44 13.66 2.00
C ALA A 66 2.83 14.69 2.97
N ALA A 67 2.60 14.31 4.23
CA ALA A 67 2.10 15.22 5.25
C ALA A 67 3.09 16.37 5.54
N TYR A 68 4.39 16.07 5.56
CA TYR A 68 5.43 17.09 5.72
C TYR A 68 5.46 18.09 4.55
N ILE A 69 5.44 17.59 3.31
CA ILE A 69 5.41 18.44 2.10
C ILE A 69 4.14 19.28 2.08
N PHE A 70 2.98 18.68 2.37
CA PHE A 70 1.71 19.39 2.49
C PHE A 70 1.79 20.51 3.53
N PHE A 71 2.32 20.22 4.72
CA PHE A 71 2.44 21.20 5.80
C PHE A 71 3.34 22.39 5.42
N GLN A 72 4.46 22.12 4.72
CA GLN A 72 5.33 23.17 4.19
C GLN A 72 4.60 24.04 3.16
N SER A 73 3.91 23.43 2.19
CA SER A 73 3.14 24.16 1.18
C SER A 73 2.00 24.98 1.79
N PHE A 74 1.32 24.44 2.81
CA PHE A 74 0.27 25.14 3.54
C PHE A 74 0.80 26.35 4.31
N LEU A 75 1.92 26.19 5.04
CA LEU A 75 2.59 27.30 5.73
C LEU A 75 2.99 28.40 4.75
N LEU A 76 3.58 28.02 3.62
CA LEU A 76 4.02 28.97 2.60
C LEU A 76 2.84 29.75 2.04
N ARG A 77 1.72 29.08 1.73
CA ARG A 77 0.49 29.75 1.27
C ARG A 77 -0.11 30.69 2.30
N ILE A 78 -0.16 30.31 3.58
CA ILE A 78 -0.61 31.22 4.64
C ILE A 78 0.28 32.47 4.71
N LEU A 79 1.59 32.29 4.56
CA LEU A 79 2.55 33.40 4.63
C LEU A 79 2.47 34.33 3.40
N THR A 80 2.17 33.79 2.21
CA THR A 80 2.15 34.58 0.96
C THR A 80 0.79 35.16 0.62
N GLU A 81 -0.29 34.39 0.79
CA GLU A 81 -1.66 34.76 0.37
C GLU A 81 -2.53 35.19 1.56
N GLY A 82 -2.07 34.92 2.80
CA GLY A 82 -2.82 35.18 4.03
C GLY A 82 -3.88 34.11 4.33
N LEU A 83 -4.68 34.37 5.37
CA LEU A 83 -5.81 33.51 5.78
C LEU A 83 -7.03 33.75 4.87
N THR A 84 -6.95 33.28 3.63
CA THR A 84 -8.10 33.25 2.72
C THR A 84 -9.06 32.10 3.07
N LEU A 85 -10.34 32.22 2.70
CA LEU A 85 -11.35 31.18 2.96
C LEU A 85 -10.96 29.82 2.35
N ASP A 86 -10.35 29.84 1.16
CA ASP A 86 -9.87 28.64 0.47
C ASP A 86 -8.72 27.98 1.25
N ASN A 87 -7.74 28.76 1.70
CA ASN A 87 -6.63 28.25 2.51
C ASN A 87 -7.11 27.74 3.87
N ILE A 88 -8.15 28.35 4.46
CA ILE A 88 -8.75 27.85 5.70
C ILE A 88 -9.42 26.50 5.46
N ILE A 89 -10.32 26.40 4.48
CA ILE A 89 -11.13 25.19 4.27
C ILE A 89 -10.25 24.03 3.79
N PHE A 90 -9.49 24.23 2.71
CA PHE A 90 -8.69 23.16 2.10
C PHE A 90 -7.39 22.90 2.87
N GLY A 91 -6.80 23.93 3.46
CA GLY A 91 -5.59 23.80 4.26
C GLY A 91 -5.83 23.14 5.60
N PHE A 92 -6.77 23.63 6.42
CA PHE A 92 -7.09 22.95 7.68
C PHE A 92 -7.78 21.60 7.45
N GLY A 93 -8.65 21.49 6.45
CA GLY A 93 -9.26 20.21 6.06
C GLY A 93 -8.20 19.17 5.69
N GLY A 94 -7.24 19.55 4.83
CA GLY A 94 -6.11 18.70 4.46
C GLY A 94 -5.21 18.37 5.66
N LEU A 95 -5.00 19.30 6.59
CA LEU A 95 -4.19 19.10 7.79
C LEU A 95 -4.83 18.08 8.75
N ILE A 96 -6.15 18.16 8.98
CA ILE A 96 -6.90 17.18 9.77
C ILE A 96 -6.81 15.80 9.12
N CYS A 97 -7.03 15.72 7.80
CA CYS A 97 -6.88 14.47 7.05
C CYS A 97 -5.45 13.90 7.14
N GLY A 98 -4.43 14.74 7.04
CA GLY A 98 -3.02 14.37 7.17
C GLY A 98 -2.70 13.80 8.55
N ILE A 99 -3.17 14.46 9.62
CA ILE A 99 -2.99 13.97 11.00
C ILE A 99 -3.67 12.61 11.18
N LEU A 100 -4.91 12.46 10.71
CA LEU A 100 -5.64 11.20 10.78
C LEU A 100 -4.92 10.09 9.99
N ALA A 101 -4.41 10.39 8.80
CA ALA A 101 -3.66 9.45 7.98
C ALA A 101 -2.38 8.98 8.69
N VAL A 102 -1.62 9.90 9.28
CA VAL A 102 -0.41 9.56 10.07
C VAL A 102 -0.77 8.71 11.28
N ALA A 103 -1.85 9.05 12.01
CA ALA A 103 -2.30 8.28 13.16
C ALA A 103 -2.72 6.85 12.79
N ILE A 104 -3.48 6.68 11.70
CA ILE A 104 -3.88 5.36 11.17
C ILE A 104 -2.65 4.56 10.73
N ALA A 105 -1.73 5.19 10.00
CA ALA A 105 -0.51 4.54 9.52
C ALA A 105 0.40 4.11 10.68
N LEU A 106 0.54 4.96 11.70
CA LEU A 106 1.30 4.66 12.90
C LEU A 106 0.68 3.49 13.67
N HIS A 107 -0.64 3.50 13.88
CA HIS A 107 -1.35 2.41 14.53
C HIS A 107 -1.19 1.08 13.76
N GLY A 108 -1.27 1.12 12.43
CA GLY A 108 -1.03 -0.03 11.55
C GLY A 108 0.40 -0.57 11.65
N ALA A 109 1.40 0.32 11.71
CA ALA A 109 2.80 -0.06 11.87
C ALA A 109 3.07 -0.70 13.23
N VAL A 110 2.57 -0.09 14.32
CA VAL A 110 2.72 -0.60 15.69
C VAL A 110 2.03 -1.95 15.87
N LYS A 111 0.80 -2.11 15.40
CA LYS A 111 0.08 -3.39 15.45
C LYS A 111 0.83 -4.49 14.69
N SER A 112 1.41 -4.16 13.54
CA SER A 112 2.21 -5.11 12.76
C SER A 112 3.48 -5.55 13.50
N TYR A 113 4.13 -4.63 14.21
CA TYR A 113 5.31 -4.94 15.00
C TYR A 113 4.97 -5.82 16.20
N ARG A 114 3.84 -5.57 16.87
CA ARG A 114 3.34 -6.41 17.98
C ARG A 114 3.00 -7.83 17.55
N LYS A 115 2.28 -7.99 16.42
CA LYS A 115 1.86 -9.30 15.92
C LYS A 115 3.06 -10.17 15.49
N GLY A 116 4.08 -9.56 14.89
CA GLY A 116 5.34 -10.25 14.55
C GLY A 116 6.19 -10.66 15.76
N LYS A 117 5.95 -10.07 16.95
CA LYS A 117 6.59 -10.48 18.20
C LYS A 117 5.87 -11.67 18.84
N GLU A 118 4.55 -11.73 18.77
CA GLU A 118 3.75 -12.86 19.30
C GLU A 118 3.97 -14.16 18.51
N GLU A 119 4.04 -14.10 17.18
CA GLU A 119 4.33 -15.29 16.33
C GLU A 119 5.75 -15.84 16.58
N LYS A 120 6.72 -14.96 16.86
CA LYS A 120 8.09 -15.37 17.23
C LYS A 120 8.19 -15.95 18.65
N LEU A 121 7.31 -15.56 19.57
CA LEU A 121 7.24 -16.16 20.90
C LEU A 121 6.56 -17.54 20.89
N GLN A 122 5.58 -17.77 20.02
CA GLN A 122 4.92 -19.09 19.90
C GLN A 122 5.80 -20.14 19.19
N GLN A 123 6.66 -19.74 18.26
CA GLN A 123 7.66 -20.66 17.66
C GLN A 123 8.88 -20.94 18.55
N ALA A 124 9.05 -20.19 19.63
CA ALA A 124 10.15 -20.38 20.60
C ALA A 124 9.73 -21.23 21.82
N ALA A 125 8.47 -21.66 21.91
CA ALA A 125 8.03 -22.60 22.93
C ALA A 125 8.39 -24.03 22.47
N PRO A 126 9.23 -24.78 23.20
CA PRO A 126 9.59 -26.14 22.81
C PRO A 126 8.37 -27.07 22.92
N GLU A 127 7.89 -27.59 21.79
CA GLU A 127 7.09 -28.81 21.71
C GLU A 127 7.97 -29.97 22.20
N THR A 128 8.03 -30.20 23.50
CA THR A 128 8.48 -31.48 24.06
C THR A 128 7.85 -31.69 25.43
N ALA A 129 6.58 -32.07 25.43
CA ALA A 129 5.99 -32.82 26.54
C ALA A 129 5.74 -34.24 26.03
N PRO A 130 6.40 -35.28 26.58
CA PRO A 130 6.12 -36.67 26.23
C PRO A 130 4.66 -37.00 26.58
N GLN A 131 3.87 -37.39 25.58
CA GLN A 131 2.55 -37.96 25.83
C GLN A 131 2.73 -39.28 26.58
N ALA A 132 2.31 -39.30 27.85
CA ALA A 132 2.20 -40.52 28.64
C ALA A 132 1.05 -41.41 28.07
N PRO A 133 1.22 -42.74 28.00
CA PRO A 133 0.16 -43.62 27.53
C PRO A 133 -0.97 -43.70 28.57
N ALA A 134 -2.11 -43.07 28.28
CA ALA A 134 -3.30 -43.17 29.10
C ALA A 134 -4.05 -44.48 28.80
N SER A 135 -4.25 -45.20 29.90
CA SER A 135 -4.79 -46.52 30.09
C SER A 135 -6.34 -46.58 30.09
N TYR A 136 -6.84 -47.78 29.77
CA TYR A 136 -8.18 -48.37 29.96
C TYR A 136 -9.40 -47.87 29.15
N PRO A 137 -10.16 -48.80 28.52
CA PRO A 137 -11.49 -48.51 27.96
C PRO A 137 -12.57 -48.48 29.05
N PRO A 138 -13.65 -47.67 28.88
CA PRO A 138 -14.71 -47.52 29.87
C PRO A 138 -15.64 -48.76 29.96
N PRO A 139 -16.35 -48.96 31.09
CA PRO A 139 -17.23 -50.11 31.31
C PRO A 139 -18.53 -49.99 30.49
N TYR A 140 -19.03 -51.13 30.01
CA TYR A 140 -20.32 -51.28 29.34
C TYR A 140 -21.50 -50.74 30.17
N PRO A 141 -22.48 -50.04 29.56
CA PRO A 141 -23.75 -49.75 30.22
C PRO A 141 -24.69 -50.96 30.19
N SER A 142 -25.35 -51.19 31.33
CA SER A 142 -26.42 -52.20 31.52
C SER A 142 -27.68 -51.85 30.70
N PRO A 143 -28.45 -52.86 30.24
CA PRO A 143 -29.59 -52.65 29.37
C PRO A 143 -30.85 -52.27 30.16
N GLY A 144 -31.41 -51.10 29.86
CA GLY A 144 -32.77 -50.76 30.28
C GLY A 144 -32.93 -49.30 30.66
N GLU A 145 -33.15 -48.43 29.67
CA GLU A 145 -34.21 -47.43 29.66
C GLU A 145 -34.17 -46.67 28.33
N PHE A 146 -35.07 -47.08 27.45
CA PHE A 146 -35.35 -46.42 26.18
C PHE A 146 -36.26 -45.23 26.49
N ASN A 147 -35.77 -44.00 26.32
CA ASN A 147 -36.65 -42.87 26.11
C ASN A 147 -36.06 -41.97 25.01
N GLY A 148 -36.83 -41.83 23.94
CA GLY A 148 -36.41 -41.18 22.72
C GLY A 148 -36.28 -39.68 22.90
N ASN A 149 -35.18 -39.15 22.38
CA ASN A 149 -35.19 -37.91 21.61
C ASN A 149 -33.93 -37.83 20.75
N VAL A 150 -34.14 -38.10 19.46
CA VAL A 150 -33.17 -37.85 18.40
C VAL A 150 -33.21 -36.36 18.10
N THR A 151 -32.15 -35.61 18.43
CA THR A 151 -31.82 -34.40 17.67
C THR A 151 -30.31 -34.22 17.63
N ASN A 152 -29.80 -34.39 16.41
CA ASN A 152 -28.40 -34.25 16.05
C ASN A 152 -27.90 -32.81 16.22
N GLY A 153 -26.68 -32.67 16.72
CA GLY A 153 -25.63 -31.93 16.01
C GLY A 153 -25.54 -30.42 16.20
N TYR A 154 -24.34 -30.02 16.63
CA TYR A 154 -23.71 -28.69 16.59
C TYR A 154 -23.88 -27.81 17.84
N SER A 155 -22.80 -27.85 18.62
CA SER A 155 -22.33 -26.86 19.56
C SER A 155 -22.52 -25.41 19.09
N GLN A 156 -23.58 -24.77 19.58
CA GLN A 156 -23.62 -23.32 19.72
C GLN A 156 -22.73 -22.93 20.91
N GLN A 157 -21.50 -22.53 20.62
CA GLN A 157 -20.69 -21.76 21.55
C GLN A 157 -21.20 -20.31 21.52
N THR A 158 -22.11 -20.01 22.44
CA THR A 158 -22.67 -18.68 22.69
C THR A 158 -21.54 -17.74 23.10
N ARG A 159 -21.04 -16.95 22.13
CA ARG A 159 -20.13 -15.84 22.39
C ARG A 159 -20.98 -14.64 22.79
N SER A 160 -20.87 -14.26 24.06
CA SER A 160 -21.57 -13.16 24.69
C SER A 160 -21.55 -11.90 23.83
N ALA A 161 -22.76 -11.40 23.55
CA ALA A 161 -22.99 -10.07 23.01
C ALA A 161 -22.70 -9.04 24.11
N GLU A 162 -21.56 -8.34 24.00
CA GLU A 162 -21.44 -7.00 24.54
C GLU A 162 -21.49 -6.02 23.37
N THR A 163 -22.67 -5.44 23.23
CA THR A 163 -23.01 -4.29 22.42
C THR A 163 -22.19 -3.09 22.89
N GLN A 164 -21.02 -2.86 22.29
CA GLN A 164 -20.41 -1.53 22.30
C GLN A 164 -20.92 -0.76 21.08
N GLN A 165 -22.00 -0.03 21.32
CA GLN A 165 -22.50 1.02 20.45
C GLN A 165 -21.41 2.04 20.14
N SER A 166 -21.02 2.04 18.86
CA SER A 166 -20.67 3.19 18.02
C SER A 166 -20.51 4.54 18.72
N VAL A 167 -19.26 4.94 18.93
CA VAL A 167 -18.88 6.35 18.96
C VAL A 167 -17.86 6.51 17.83
N ILE A 168 -18.26 7.23 16.78
CA ILE A 168 -17.54 7.51 15.51
C ILE A 168 -17.73 6.44 14.40
N PRO A 169 -18.69 6.62 13.47
CA PRO A 169 -18.90 5.74 12.31
C PRO A 169 -17.69 5.62 11.36
N PHE A 170 -16.72 6.55 11.41
CA PHE A 170 -15.47 6.48 10.65
C PHE A 170 -14.60 5.26 11.00
N LEU A 171 -14.69 4.71 12.22
CA LEU A 171 -13.89 3.53 12.60
C LEU A 171 -14.41 2.23 11.98
N ASN A 172 -15.64 2.18 11.46
CA ASN A 172 -16.14 1.01 10.72
C ASN A 172 -15.71 1.02 9.24
N LEU A 173 -15.21 2.15 8.73
CA LEU A 173 -14.63 2.30 7.39
C LEU A 173 -13.17 1.79 7.30
N THR A 174 -12.60 1.26 8.37
CA THR A 174 -11.23 0.72 8.43
C THR A 174 -11.17 -0.81 8.53
N LYS A 175 -12.31 -1.50 8.34
CA LYS A 175 -12.30 -2.96 8.16
C LYS A 175 -11.52 -3.29 6.88
N ASP A 176 -10.65 -4.31 6.95
CA ASP A 176 -9.84 -4.76 5.81
C ASP A 176 -10.75 -4.94 4.57
N ASN A 177 -10.40 -4.31 3.45
CA ASN A 177 -11.16 -4.24 2.18
C ASN A 177 -12.46 -3.44 2.11
N SER A 178 -12.77 -2.58 3.09
CA SER A 178 -13.91 -1.69 2.94
C SER A 178 -13.62 -0.59 1.91
N VAL A 179 -14.66 -0.17 1.18
CA VAL A 179 -14.61 0.94 0.21
C VAL A 179 -14.04 2.21 0.85
N GLY A 180 -14.25 2.40 2.17
CA GLY A 180 -13.71 3.51 2.95
C GLY A 180 -12.18 3.60 2.93
N MET A 181 -11.47 2.49 3.11
CA MET A 181 -10.00 2.48 3.00
C MET A 181 -9.53 2.90 1.61
N VAL A 182 -10.26 2.48 0.58
CA VAL A 182 -9.96 2.83 -0.81
C VAL A 182 -10.05 4.33 -1.03
N ILE A 183 -11.08 4.97 -0.47
CA ILE A 183 -11.29 6.42 -0.53
C ILE A 183 -10.22 7.18 0.27
N ILE A 184 -9.82 6.67 1.44
CA ILE A 184 -8.77 7.30 2.26
C ILE A 184 -7.44 7.32 1.49
N TYR A 185 -7.05 6.19 0.88
CA TYR A 185 -5.82 6.14 0.08
C TYR A 185 -5.86 7.06 -1.13
N LEU A 186 -7.02 7.21 -1.76
CA LEU A 186 -7.23 8.12 -2.87
C LEU A 186 -6.96 9.56 -2.46
N ILE A 187 -7.59 10.01 -1.37
CA ILE A 187 -7.44 11.36 -0.84
C ILE A 187 -5.98 11.65 -0.52
N ILE A 188 -5.32 10.76 0.23
CA ILE A 188 -3.92 10.94 0.61
C ILE A 188 -3.01 11.06 -0.62
N ALA A 189 -3.24 10.22 -1.63
CA ALA A 189 -2.43 10.22 -2.86
C ALA A 189 -2.58 11.50 -3.66
N GLU A 190 -3.82 11.96 -3.90
CA GLU A 190 -4.05 13.16 -4.70
C GLU A 190 -3.53 14.43 -4.01
N PHE A 191 -3.78 14.58 -2.70
CA PHE A 191 -3.18 15.66 -1.92
C PHE A 191 -1.65 15.63 -1.96
N GLY A 192 -1.05 14.44 -1.90
CA GLY A 192 0.41 14.27 -2.00
C GLY A 192 0.95 14.75 -3.35
N ILE A 193 0.27 14.41 -4.45
CA ILE A 193 0.67 14.84 -5.79
C ILE A 193 0.58 16.36 -5.93
N PHE A 194 -0.57 16.97 -5.62
CA PHE A 194 -0.71 18.42 -5.75
C PHE A 194 0.15 19.23 -4.77
N SER A 195 0.63 18.61 -3.69
CA SER A 195 1.58 19.26 -2.77
C SER A 195 3.03 19.18 -3.24
N SER A 196 3.33 18.37 -4.26
CA SER A 196 4.68 18.15 -4.79
C SER A 196 4.83 18.67 -6.22
N LYS A 197 6.07 18.95 -6.67
CA LYS A 197 6.31 19.25 -8.09
C LYS A 197 6.27 17.96 -8.90
N THR A 198 5.19 17.78 -9.67
CA THR A 198 5.07 16.68 -10.64
C THR A 198 5.43 17.13 -12.05
N ILE A 199 5.64 16.14 -12.91
CA ILE A 199 5.88 16.34 -14.33
C ILE A 199 4.64 15.82 -15.05
N ALA A 200 3.82 16.74 -15.56
CA ALA A 200 2.68 16.41 -16.39
C ALA A 200 3.12 15.94 -17.79
N ALA A 201 2.17 15.41 -18.56
CA ALA A 201 2.44 14.99 -19.93
C ALA A 201 2.83 16.19 -20.80
N VAL A 202 3.73 15.95 -21.76
CA VAL A 202 4.24 16.99 -22.68
C VAL A 202 3.12 17.58 -23.55
N SER A 203 2.04 16.82 -23.80
CA SER A 203 0.84 17.29 -24.47
C SER A 203 -0.41 16.59 -23.93
N SER A 204 -1.56 17.25 -24.09
CA SER A 204 -2.88 16.75 -23.71
C SER A 204 -3.22 15.42 -24.41
N GLU A 205 -2.82 15.28 -25.68
CA GLU A 205 -3.02 14.04 -26.44
C GLU A 205 -2.22 12.86 -25.87
N MET A 206 -0.95 13.07 -25.52
CA MET A 206 -0.12 12.03 -24.92
C MET A 206 -0.65 11.63 -23.53
N GLY A 207 -1.10 12.60 -22.75
CA GLY A 207 -1.75 12.34 -21.47
C GLY A 207 -3.03 11.53 -21.61
N PHE A 208 -3.84 11.80 -22.63
CA PHE A 208 -5.06 11.05 -22.92
C PHE A 208 -4.77 9.59 -23.29
N TYR A 209 -3.79 9.34 -24.16
CA TYR A 209 -3.38 7.97 -24.47
C TYR A 209 -2.85 7.22 -23.24
N PHE A 210 -2.04 7.90 -22.42
CA PHE A 210 -1.54 7.33 -21.18
C PHE A 210 -2.68 6.97 -20.22
N PHE A 211 -3.69 7.84 -20.09
CA PHE A 211 -4.89 7.57 -19.30
C PHE A 211 -5.63 6.32 -19.80
N ILE A 212 -5.89 6.20 -21.11
CA ILE A 212 -6.56 5.03 -21.68
C ILE A 212 -5.78 3.73 -21.39
N ILE A 213 -4.46 3.76 -21.63
CA ILE A 213 -3.58 2.60 -21.38
C ILE A 213 -3.62 2.23 -19.90
N PHE A 214 -3.58 3.22 -19.00
CA PHE A 214 -3.67 3.01 -17.56
C PHE A 214 -5.01 2.39 -17.16
N MET A 215 -6.12 2.89 -17.70
CA MET A 215 -7.45 2.34 -17.42
C MET A 215 -7.54 0.87 -17.87
N ALA A 216 -7.05 0.55 -19.07
CA ALA A 216 -6.97 -0.82 -19.58
C ALA A 216 -6.10 -1.72 -18.67
N ALA A 217 -4.92 -1.24 -18.26
CA ALA A 217 -4.04 -1.95 -17.33
C ALA A 217 -4.70 -2.16 -15.96
N GLY A 218 -5.55 -1.22 -15.51
CA GLY A 218 -6.35 -1.34 -14.29
C GLY A 218 -7.28 -2.57 -14.31
N PHE A 219 -8.00 -2.81 -15.42
CA PHE A 219 -8.84 -4.00 -15.55
C PHE A 219 -8.03 -5.30 -15.51
N ILE A 220 -6.87 -5.33 -16.15
CA ILE A 220 -5.95 -6.47 -16.12
C ILE A 220 -5.45 -6.71 -14.68
N PHE A 221 -5.03 -5.64 -13.99
CA PHE A 221 -4.56 -5.71 -12.61
C PHE A 221 -5.64 -6.29 -11.68
N ILE A 222 -6.89 -5.87 -11.83
CA ILE A 222 -8.01 -6.38 -11.03
C ILE A 222 -8.19 -7.87 -11.26
N LYS A 223 -8.19 -8.31 -12.52
CA LYS A 223 -8.33 -9.73 -12.89
C LYS A 223 -7.21 -10.60 -12.31
N LEU A 224 -6.01 -10.06 -12.16
CA LEU A 224 -4.85 -10.78 -11.65
C LEU A 224 -4.71 -10.74 -10.12
N THR A 225 -5.20 -9.69 -9.46
CA THR A 225 -4.86 -9.41 -8.05
C THR A 225 -6.05 -9.56 -7.10
N TYR A 226 -7.26 -9.26 -7.54
CA TYR A 226 -8.44 -9.37 -6.68
C TYR A 226 -8.97 -10.80 -6.64
N HIS A 227 -9.26 -11.29 -5.43
CA HIS A 227 -9.89 -12.60 -5.28
C HIS A 227 -11.31 -12.63 -5.86
N ASP A 228 -12.05 -11.52 -5.69
CA ASP A 228 -13.36 -11.29 -6.28
C ASP A 228 -13.27 -10.16 -7.31
N TYR A 229 -13.47 -10.52 -8.58
CA TYR A 229 -13.41 -9.59 -9.71
C TYR A 229 -14.45 -8.48 -9.63
N LEU A 230 -15.68 -8.79 -9.21
CA LEU A 230 -16.77 -7.81 -9.14
C LEU A 230 -16.51 -6.80 -8.03
N LYS A 231 -15.96 -7.26 -6.89
CA LYS A 231 -15.52 -6.37 -5.81
C LYS A 231 -14.42 -5.42 -6.29
N GLY A 232 -13.43 -5.93 -7.02
CA GLY A 232 -12.36 -5.11 -7.58
C GLY A 232 -12.86 -4.11 -8.62
N LEU A 233 -13.81 -4.51 -9.48
CA LEU A 233 -14.45 -3.62 -10.44
C LEU A 233 -15.24 -2.50 -9.74
N ARG A 234 -15.94 -2.81 -8.65
CA ARG A 234 -16.63 -1.80 -7.84
C ARG A 234 -15.66 -0.82 -7.21
N HIS A 235 -14.54 -1.30 -6.65
CA HIS A 235 -13.50 -0.42 -6.11
C HIS A 235 -12.92 0.48 -7.21
N PHE A 236 -12.62 -0.09 -8.37
CA PHE A 236 -12.14 0.66 -9.52
C PHE A 236 -13.10 1.76 -9.95
N ALA A 237 -14.39 1.44 -10.10
CA ALA A 237 -15.40 2.41 -10.49
C ALA A 237 -15.54 3.55 -9.46
N VAL A 238 -15.61 3.21 -8.17
CA VAL A 238 -15.74 4.21 -7.09
C VAL A 238 -14.53 5.13 -7.05
N VAL A 239 -13.32 4.58 -7.14
CA VAL A 239 -12.08 5.37 -7.08
C VAL A 239 -11.88 6.22 -8.31
N THR A 240 -12.23 5.71 -9.49
CA THR A 240 -12.17 6.50 -10.73
C THR A 240 -13.11 7.69 -10.66
N LEU A 241 -14.36 7.47 -10.23
CA LEU A 241 -15.36 8.53 -10.12
C LEU A 241 -14.99 9.57 -9.06
N LEU A 242 -14.71 9.11 -7.82
CA LEU A 242 -14.37 10.02 -6.73
C LEU A 242 -13.02 10.70 -6.97
N GLY A 243 -12.05 9.99 -7.55
CA GLY A 243 -10.75 10.54 -7.88
C GLY A 243 -10.88 11.62 -8.94
N PHE A 244 -11.68 11.40 -9.98
CA PHE A 244 -11.87 12.42 -11.01
C PHE A 244 -12.53 13.69 -10.48
N ILE A 245 -13.52 13.56 -9.59
CA ILE A 245 -14.14 14.71 -8.92
C ILE A 245 -13.11 15.41 -8.03
N LEU A 246 -12.37 14.62 -7.24
CA LEU A 246 -11.39 15.15 -6.30
C LEU A 246 -10.21 15.83 -7.02
N SER A 247 -9.76 15.30 -8.15
CA SER A 247 -8.67 15.87 -8.94
C SER A 247 -9.04 17.21 -9.56
N ILE A 248 -10.32 17.43 -9.93
CA ILE A 248 -10.80 18.74 -10.38
C ILE A 248 -10.83 19.72 -9.20
N ILE A 249 -11.42 19.32 -8.07
CA ILE A 249 -11.53 20.20 -6.89
C ILE A 249 -10.14 20.58 -6.38
N LEU A 250 -9.29 19.58 -6.13
CA LEU A 250 -7.93 19.80 -5.66
C LEU A 250 -7.06 20.46 -6.74
N GLY A 251 -7.23 20.13 -8.01
CA GLY A 251 -6.51 20.79 -9.10
C GLY A 251 -6.79 22.29 -9.14
N HIS A 252 -8.05 22.69 -8.95
CA HIS A 252 -8.43 24.09 -8.95
C HIS A 252 -7.98 24.82 -7.69
N PHE A 253 -8.42 24.35 -6.52
CA PHE A 253 -8.22 25.05 -5.25
C PHE A 253 -6.80 24.84 -4.67
N TRP A 254 -6.20 23.66 -4.87
CA TRP A 254 -4.89 23.33 -4.33
C TRP A 254 -3.78 23.38 -5.39
N GLY A 255 -4.01 22.88 -6.60
CA GLY A 255 -3.05 22.91 -7.70
C GLY A 255 -2.94 24.28 -8.38
N GLY A 256 -3.91 25.17 -8.18
CA GLY A 256 -3.95 26.48 -8.85
C GLY A 256 -4.20 26.38 -10.35
N VAL A 257 -4.73 25.25 -10.83
CA VAL A 257 -5.02 25.03 -12.25
C VAL A 257 -6.36 25.71 -12.60
N PRO A 258 -6.44 26.50 -13.68
CA PRO A 258 -7.69 27.12 -14.10
C PRO A 258 -8.79 26.08 -14.34
N LEU A 259 -10.03 26.40 -13.97
CA LEU A 259 -11.16 25.48 -14.13
C LEU A 259 -11.42 25.16 -15.61
N ASP A 260 -11.19 26.13 -16.51
CA ASP A 260 -11.31 25.95 -17.96
C ASP A 260 -10.33 24.90 -18.49
N THR A 261 -9.13 24.81 -17.92
CA THR A 261 -8.14 23.77 -18.22
C THR A 261 -8.61 22.41 -17.69
N LEU A 262 -9.15 22.36 -16.46
CA LEU A 262 -9.58 21.12 -15.82
C LEU A 262 -10.85 20.51 -16.44
N LEU A 263 -11.70 21.32 -17.06
CA LEU A 263 -12.93 20.89 -17.72
C LEU A 263 -12.78 20.74 -19.24
N SER A 264 -11.58 20.91 -19.77
CA SER A 264 -11.26 20.76 -21.20
C SER A 264 -10.31 19.59 -21.45
N MET A 265 -9.92 19.42 -22.71
CA MET A 265 -8.95 18.40 -23.10
C MET A 265 -7.58 18.62 -22.43
N ASP A 266 -7.28 19.86 -22.03
CA ASP A 266 -6.01 20.20 -21.37
C ASP A 266 -5.88 19.62 -19.95
N TYR A 267 -6.97 19.09 -19.39
CA TYR A 267 -6.93 18.26 -18.18
C TYR A 267 -5.88 17.16 -18.30
N PHE A 268 -5.81 16.51 -19.48
CA PHE A 268 -4.88 15.40 -19.71
C PHE A 268 -3.41 15.84 -19.77
N GLY A 269 -3.14 17.12 -20.02
CA GLY A 269 -1.80 17.71 -19.97
C GLY A 269 -1.42 18.28 -18.61
N SER A 270 -2.28 18.14 -17.60
CA SER A 270 -2.12 18.80 -16.30
C SER A 270 -1.67 17.84 -15.19
N ASP A 271 -1.20 18.42 -14.08
CA ASP A 271 -0.89 17.68 -12.85
C ASP A 271 -2.11 16.95 -12.25
N ALA A 272 -3.33 17.38 -12.60
CA ALA A 272 -4.55 16.74 -12.13
C ALA A 272 -4.73 15.32 -12.70
N LEU A 273 -4.28 15.08 -13.93
CA LEU A 273 -4.27 13.72 -14.48
C LEU A 273 -3.29 12.82 -13.71
N VAL A 274 -2.10 13.35 -13.38
CA VAL A 274 -1.08 12.61 -12.63
C VAL A 274 -1.59 12.26 -11.24
N ALA A 275 -2.27 13.21 -10.58
CA ALA A 275 -2.95 13.01 -9.31
C ALA A 275 -3.97 11.87 -9.40
N LEU A 276 -4.88 11.94 -10.37
CA LEU A 276 -5.91 10.94 -10.58
C LEU A 276 -5.33 9.53 -10.80
N ILE A 277 -4.38 9.38 -11.72
CA ILE A 277 -3.78 8.09 -12.05
C ILE A 277 -3.07 7.49 -10.84
N THR A 278 -2.28 8.31 -10.14
CA THR A 278 -1.56 7.89 -8.94
C THR A 278 -2.53 7.52 -7.82
N GLY A 279 -3.59 8.32 -7.65
CA GLY A 279 -4.67 8.10 -6.70
C GLY A 279 -5.38 6.77 -6.94
N ILE A 280 -5.76 6.49 -8.19
CA ILE A 280 -6.37 5.22 -8.58
C ILE A 280 -5.41 4.05 -8.31
N ALA A 281 -4.15 4.16 -8.77
CA ALA A 281 -3.16 3.10 -8.64
C ALA A 281 -2.90 2.72 -7.17
N LEU A 282 -2.64 3.72 -6.32
CA LEU A 282 -2.35 3.50 -4.91
C LEU A 282 -3.56 2.89 -4.20
N SER A 283 -4.75 3.42 -4.45
CA SER A 283 -5.98 2.98 -3.81
C SER A 283 -6.31 1.52 -4.13
N LEU A 284 -6.21 1.14 -5.40
CA LEU A 284 -6.46 -0.24 -5.84
C LEU A 284 -5.41 -1.21 -5.32
N PHE A 285 -4.13 -0.82 -5.39
CA PHE A 285 -3.04 -1.67 -4.93
C PHE A 285 -3.13 -1.93 -3.43
N MET A 286 -3.48 -0.92 -2.65
CA MET A 286 -3.64 -1.06 -1.21
C MET A 286 -4.89 -1.82 -0.83
N SER A 287 -5.98 -1.67 -1.59
CA SER A 287 -7.23 -2.40 -1.36
C SER A 287 -7.21 -3.86 -1.80
N SER A 288 -6.32 -4.26 -2.71
CA SER A 288 -6.30 -5.61 -3.28
C SER A 288 -5.79 -6.71 -2.33
N LYS A 289 -5.21 -6.34 -1.17
CA LYS A 289 -4.45 -7.26 -0.28
C LYS A 289 -5.15 -7.64 1.04
N GLY A 290 -6.47 -7.53 1.13
CA GLY A 290 -7.22 -8.10 2.26
C GLY A 290 -8.22 -9.16 1.80
#